data_AF-A0A348Z0P9-F1
#
_entry.id   AF-A0A348Z0P9-F1
#
_cell.length_a   1.000
_cell.length_b   1.000
_cell.length_c   1.000
_cell.angle_alpha   90.00
_cell.angle_beta   90.00
_cell.angle_gamma   90.00
#
_symmetry.space_group_name_H-M   'P 1'
#
loop_
_entity.id
_entity.type
_entity.pdbx_description
1 polymer ?
#
loop_
_entity_poly.entity_id
_entity_poly.type
_entity_poly.pdbx_seq_one_letter_code
_entity_poly.pdbx_strand_id
1 'polypeptide(L)'
;MKLRRTMLFMPGNNPGMLQDAAILGSDSIILDLEDAVSLTEKDSARILVREAIKNVDYSGVEVVVRINPLTTEFSSEDIEVIGRVKPDALMVPKATEDELIEISSRLEKIEKEEGFEDKSIKLIPIVESAYGVENVYSIIKSSDRIVAVLLGGEDLTSDMGIKRTKEGSEIFYARNRVAVACKAMRVGAIDTPFTDTNDFEGLEKDTLLAKSLGMTGKASINPRQIDTIHQVYAPTKAEIIHAQRVLDAMEEAEREGKGVFSLDGKMVDAPVINRAKTTVELSKKLGLI
;
A
#
# COMPACT_ATOMS: atom_id res chain seq x y z
N MET A 1 -9.83 -3.70 -7.96
CA MET A 1 -8.88 -3.28 -6.90
C MET A 1 -8.13 -2.05 -7.37
N LYS A 2 -7.97 -0.99 -6.58
CA LYS A 2 -7.13 0.18 -6.94
C LYS A 2 -5.67 -0.26 -7.08
N LEU A 3 -4.88 0.42 -7.93
CA LEU A 3 -3.42 0.22 -7.94
C LEU A 3 -2.83 0.91 -6.71
N ARG A 4 -1.76 0.34 -6.14
CA ARG A 4 -1.01 0.91 -5.01
C ARG A 4 0.48 0.58 -5.16
N ARG A 5 1.03 0.74 -6.37
CA ARG A 5 2.45 0.48 -6.64
C ARG A 5 3.30 1.45 -5.81
N THR A 6 2.84 2.69 -5.65
CA THR A 6 3.43 3.71 -4.78
C THR A 6 2.40 4.26 -3.80
N MET A 7 2.86 4.57 -2.59
CA MET A 7 2.15 5.42 -1.64
C MET A 7 3.08 6.55 -1.17
N LEU A 8 2.83 7.79 -1.60
CA LEU A 8 3.72 8.92 -1.34
C LEU A 8 3.35 9.62 -0.02
N PHE A 9 4.24 9.60 0.96
CA PHE A 9 4.12 10.39 2.19
C PHE A 9 4.31 11.88 1.92
N MET A 10 3.42 12.69 2.51
CA MET A 10 3.52 14.15 2.49
C MET A 10 3.07 14.72 3.83
N PRO A 11 3.79 15.68 4.42
CA PRO A 11 3.40 16.35 5.65
C PRO A 11 2.05 17.08 5.50
N GLY A 12 1.10 16.81 6.39
CA GLY A 12 -0.22 17.44 6.39
C GLY A 12 -0.22 18.93 6.76
N ASN A 13 0.90 19.46 7.27
CA ASN A 13 1.10 20.89 7.56
C ASN A 13 1.71 21.67 6.37
N ASN A 14 1.93 21.05 5.20
CA ASN A 14 2.54 21.71 4.04
C ASN A 14 1.52 22.00 2.93
N PRO A 15 0.94 23.20 2.85
CA PRO A 15 -0.14 23.51 1.89
C PRO A 15 0.28 23.38 0.42
N GLY A 16 1.54 23.70 0.09
CA GLY A 16 2.04 23.56 -1.28
C GLY A 16 2.08 22.11 -1.73
N MET A 17 2.58 21.21 -0.87
CA MET A 17 2.60 19.78 -1.18
C MET A 17 1.20 19.19 -1.30
N LEU A 18 0.25 19.61 -0.44
CA LEU A 18 -1.14 19.16 -0.54
C LEU A 18 -1.77 19.60 -1.87
N GLN A 19 -1.54 20.84 -2.28
CA GLN A 19 -2.07 21.35 -3.54
C GLN A 19 -1.54 20.59 -4.77
N ASP A 20 -0.24 20.25 -4.78
CA ASP A 20 0.40 19.60 -5.92
C ASP A 20 0.22 18.07 -5.94
N ALA A 21 -0.25 17.48 -4.84
CA ALA A 21 -0.21 16.03 -4.65
C ALA A 21 -0.86 15.19 -5.76
N ALA A 22 -1.99 15.66 -6.31
CA ALA A 22 -2.74 14.97 -7.35
C ALA A 22 -1.97 14.82 -8.67
N ILE A 23 -1.01 15.70 -8.95
CA ILE A 23 -0.29 15.75 -10.23
C ILE A 23 1.09 15.09 -10.18
N LEU A 24 1.50 14.53 -9.04
CA LEU A 24 2.83 13.91 -8.87
C LEU A 24 2.93 12.51 -9.47
N GLY A 25 1.82 11.91 -9.90
CA GLY A 25 1.80 10.60 -10.58
C GLY A 25 1.89 9.39 -9.66
N SER A 26 1.73 9.56 -8.35
CA SER A 26 1.63 8.41 -7.41
C SER A 26 0.27 7.72 -7.53
N ASP A 27 0.23 6.40 -7.32
CA ASP A 27 -1.05 5.66 -7.24
C ASP A 27 -1.87 6.06 -6.00
N SER A 28 -1.18 6.27 -4.87
CA SER A 28 -1.77 6.79 -3.62
C SER A 28 -0.90 7.90 -3.02
N ILE A 29 -1.53 8.83 -2.31
CA ILE A 29 -0.88 9.83 -1.46
C ILE A 29 -1.26 9.57 0.00
N ILE A 30 -0.32 9.81 0.90
CA ILE A 30 -0.52 9.71 2.35
C ILE A 30 -0.35 11.12 2.92
N LEU A 31 -1.48 11.74 3.28
CA LEU A 31 -1.52 13.02 3.97
C LEU A 31 -1.22 12.74 5.45
N ASP A 32 -0.05 13.14 5.91
CA ASP A 32 0.47 12.71 7.19
C ASP A 32 0.11 13.66 8.33
N LEU A 33 -0.54 13.15 9.38
CA LEU A 33 -0.79 13.87 10.64
C LEU A 33 0.13 13.38 11.76
N GLU A 34 0.97 12.36 11.55
CA GLU A 34 1.87 11.76 12.54
C GLU A 34 3.29 12.33 12.44
N ASP A 35 4.33 11.53 12.13
CA ASP A 35 5.73 11.90 12.41
C ASP A 35 6.23 13.09 11.59
N ALA A 36 5.66 13.35 10.41
CA ALA A 36 6.06 14.50 9.61
C ALA A 36 5.49 15.83 10.12
N VAL A 37 4.65 15.80 11.16
CA VAL A 37 4.01 16.98 11.75
C VAL A 37 4.47 17.16 13.19
N SER A 38 4.97 18.36 13.51
CA SER A 38 5.38 18.70 14.86
C SER A 38 4.19 18.66 15.83
N LEU A 39 4.44 18.36 17.12
CA LEU A 39 3.39 18.28 18.14
C LEU A 39 2.53 19.55 18.23
N THR A 40 3.14 20.72 18.04
CA THR A 40 2.47 22.03 18.09
C THR A 40 1.64 22.35 16.84
N GLU A 41 1.76 21.57 15.78
CA GLU A 41 1.08 21.80 14.51
C GLU A 41 -0.02 20.77 14.21
N LYS A 42 -0.24 19.77 15.08
CA LYS A 42 -1.21 18.68 14.85
C LYS A 42 -2.60 19.19 14.51
N ASP A 43 -3.09 20.19 15.26
CA ASP A 43 -4.42 20.77 15.04
C ASP A 43 -4.51 21.53 13.72
N SER A 44 -3.50 22.35 13.43
CA SER A 44 -3.42 23.11 12.18
C SER A 44 -3.31 22.18 10.97
N ALA A 45 -2.50 21.13 11.06
CA ALA A 45 -2.35 20.12 10.01
C ALA A 45 -3.66 19.38 9.75
N ARG A 46 -4.38 18.97 10.80
CA ARG A 46 -5.68 18.30 10.67
C ARG A 46 -6.70 19.17 9.94
N ILE A 47 -6.79 20.45 10.31
CA ILE A 47 -7.66 21.42 9.63
C ILE A 47 -7.24 21.59 8.17
N LEU A 48 -5.95 21.72 7.91
CA LEU A 48 -5.42 21.90 6.56
C LEU A 48 -5.71 20.68 5.67
N VAL A 49 -5.46 19.46 6.16
CA VAL A 49 -5.78 18.21 5.46
C VAL A 49 -7.28 18.10 5.19
N ARG A 50 -8.13 18.42 6.18
CA ARG A 50 -9.60 18.46 6.00
C ARG A 50 -10.00 19.39 4.86
N GLU A 51 -9.49 20.62 4.85
CA GLU A 51 -9.82 21.59 3.80
C GLU A 51 -9.21 21.19 2.46
N ALA A 52 -8.02 20.57 2.43
CA ALA A 52 -7.44 20.08 1.20
C ALA A 52 -8.33 18.99 0.57
N ILE A 53 -8.78 18.00 1.34
CA ILE A 53 -9.67 16.92 0.84
C ILE A 53 -10.98 17.49 0.27
N LYS A 54 -11.52 18.54 0.88
CA LYS A 54 -12.78 19.15 0.42
C LYS A 54 -12.64 20.01 -0.83
N ASN A 55 -11.47 20.63 -1.04
CA ASN A 55 -11.33 21.73 -2.00
C ASN A 55 -10.30 21.46 -3.12
N VAL A 56 -9.43 20.47 -2.98
CA VAL A 56 -8.46 20.07 -4.02
C VAL A 56 -9.02 18.87 -4.80
N ASP A 57 -8.81 18.87 -6.11
CA ASP A 57 -9.21 17.75 -6.96
C ASP A 57 -8.19 16.59 -6.85
N TYR A 58 -8.55 15.58 -6.05
CA TYR A 58 -7.79 14.33 -5.93
C TYR A 58 -8.39 13.17 -6.74
N SER A 59 -9.32 13.42 -7.66
CA SER A 59 -10.06 12.34 -8.35
C SER A 59 -9.17 11.33 -9.09
N GLY A 60 -7.95 11.72 -9.46
CA GLY A 60 -6.97 10.87 -10.13
C GLY A 60 -6.07 10.03 -9.22
N VAL A 61 -6.15 10.18 -7.89
CA VAL A 61 -5.22 9.54 -6.93
C VAL A 61 -5.97 9.00 -5.71
N GLU A 62 -5.49 7.90 -5.12
CA GLU A 62 -6.04 7.44 -3.85
C GLU A 62 -5.59 8.32 -2.69
N VAL A 63 -6.54 8.86 -1.93
CA VAL A 63 -6.28 9.74 -0.78
C VAL A 63 -6.29 8.95 0.52
N VAL A 64 -5.11 8.77 1.10
CA VAL A 64 -4.92 8.14 2.40
C VAL A 64 -4.51 9.19 3.41
N VAL A 65 -5.03 9.12 4.63
CA VAL A 65 -4.60 10.00 5.74
C VAL A 65 -3.98 9.15 6.84
N ARG A 66 -2.71 9.40 7.20
CA ARG A 66 -2.09 8.76 8.37
C ARG A 66 -2.49 9.54 9.61
N ILE A 67 -3.25 8.90 10.49
CA ILE A 67 -3.67 9.47 11.78
C ILE A 67 -2.57 9.28 12.83
N ASN A 68 -2.65 9.98 13.95
CA ASN A 68 -1.79 9.71 15.09
C ASN A 68 -2.20 8.38 15.79
N PRO A 69 -1.29 7.71 16.51
CA PRO A 69 -1.59 6.47 17.24
C PRO A 69 -2.72 6.66 18.26
N LEU A 70 -3.55 5.64 18.46
CA LEU A 70 -4.69 5.68 19.40
C LEU A 70 -4.28 5.93 20.86
N THR A 71 -3.02 5.65 21.18
CA THR A 71 -2.41 5.95 22.49
C THR A 71 -2.14 7.44 22.72
N THR A 72 -2.32 8.29 21.71
CA THR A 72 -2.12 9.75 21.79
C THR A 72 -3.44 10.50 21.90
N GLU A 73 -3.40 11.71 22.46
CA GLU A 73 -4.57 12.61 22.57
C GLU A 73 -5.12 13.11 21.22
N PHE A 74 -4.32 13.03 20.15
CA PHE A 74 -4.68 13.57 18.83
C PHE A 74 -5.57 12.65 18.02
N SER A 75 -5.43 11.33 18.20
CA SER A 75 -6.06 10.31 17.36
C SER A 75 -7.58 10.43 17.28
N SER A 76 -8.22 10.80 18.39
CA SER A 76 -9.66 10.89 18.44
C SER A 76 -10.20 12.02 17.57
N GLU A 77 -9.55 13.18 17.60
CA GLU A 77 -9.94 14.30 16.76
C GLU A 77 -9.55 14.04 15.30
N ASP A 78 -8.42 13.36 15.05
CA ASP A 78 -8.03 12.94 13.69
C ASP A 78 -9.13 12.09 13.04
N ILE A 79 -9.61 11.03 13.71
CA ILE A 79 -10.65 10.14 13.17
C ILE A 79 -11.96 10.90 12.94
N GLU A 80 -12.36 11.74 13.91
CA GLU A 80 -13.61 12.48 13.86
C GLU A 80 -13.63 13.49 12.71
N VAL A 81 -12.58 14.31 12.58
CA VAL A 81 -12.51 15.38 11.60
C VAL A 81 -12.25 14.84 10.20
N ILE A 82 -11.32 13.89 10.08
CA ILE A 82 -10.93 13.35 8.78
C ILE A 82 -11.97 12.38 8.25
N GLY A 83 -12.58 11.54 9.10
CA GLY A 83 -13.64 10.62 8.70
C GLY A 83 -14.81 11.34 8.02
N ARG A 84 -15.17 12.53 8.50
CA ARG A 84 -16.28 13.35 7.95
C ARG A 84 -16.01 13.96 6.58
N VAL A 85 -14.75 13.96 6.11
CA VAL A 85 -14.41 14.39 4.74
C VAL A 85 -14.12 13.23 3.80
N LYS A 86 -14.41 12.00 4.23
CA LYS A 86 -14.42 10.79 3.40
C LYS A 86 -13.13 10.58 2.59
N PRO A 87 -11.95 10.45 3.24
CA PRO A 87 -10.77 9.93 2.55
C PRO A 87 -11.02 8.51 2.04
N ASP A 88 -10.21 8.04 1.10
CA ASP A 88 -10.31 6.65 0.64
C ASP A 88 -9.91 5.65 1.74
N ALA A 89 -8.90 6.01 2.54
CA ALA A 89 -8.48 5.20 3.68
C ALA A 89 -7.88 6.03 4.82
N LEU A 90 -8.02 5.52 6.05
CA LEU A 90 -7.16 5.90 7.16
C LEU A 90 -6.00 4.92 7.28
N MET A 91 -4.79 5.47 7.37
CA MET A 91 -3.58 4.72 7.69
C MET A 91 -3.34 4.79 9.21
N VAL A 92 -3.21 3.62 9.83
CA VAL A 92 -3.20 3.47 11.29
C VAL A 92 -1.80 3.04 11.74
N PRO A 93 -1.02 3.92 12.39
CA PRO A 93 0.29 3.54 12.94
C PRO A 93 0.14 2.62 14.14
N LYS A 94 1.15 1.78 14.38
CA LYS A 94 1.31 0.85 15.51
C LYS A 94 0.09 -0.07 15.72
N ALA A 95 -0.57 -0.41 14.62
CA ALA A 95 -1.90 -0.97 14.65
C ALA A 95 -1.96 -2.34 15.35
N THR A 96 -2.94 -2.47 16.23
CA THR A 96 -3.38 -3.73 16.84
C THR A 96 -4.81 -4.07 16.43
N GLU A 97 -5.23 -5.31 16.68
CA GLU A 97 -6.59 -5.77 16.40
C GLU A 97 -7.66 -4.92 17.09
N ASP A 98 -7.47 -4.64 18.38
CA ASP A 98 -8.44 -3.90 19.20
C ASP A 98 -8.60 -2.46 18.71
N GLU A 99 -7.50 -1.80 18.37
CA GLU A 99 -7.49 -0.45 17.80
C GLU A 99 -8.22 -0.41 16.45
N LEU A 100 -7.99 -1.39 15.58
CA LEU A 100 -8.66 -1.46 14.28
C LEU A 100 -10.17 -1.70 14.40
N ILE A 101 -10.59 -2.51 15.37
CA ILE A 101 -12.01 -2.72 15.68
C ILE A 101 -12.64 -1.42 16.19
N GLU A 102 -11.97 -0.71 17.11
CA GLU A 102 -12.44 0.57 17.63
C GLU A 102 -12.60 1.61 16.51
N ILE A 103 -11.56 1.82 15.70
CA ILE A 103 -11.60 2.76 14.56
C ILE A 103 -12.72 2.35 13.58
N SER A 104 -12.88 1.06 13.30
CA SER A 104 -13.93 0.57 12.41
C SER A 104 -15.33 0.93 12.91
N SER A 105 -15.58 0.82 14.21
CA SER A 105 -16.86 1.19 14.83
C SER A 105 -17.10 2.71 14.78
N ARG A 106 -16.05 3.51 15.01
CA ARG A 106 -16.12 4.98 14.90
C ARG A 106 -16.42 5.43 13.46
N LEU A 107 -15.76 4.81 12.48
CA LEU A 107 -16.01 5.09 11.07
C LEU A 107 -17.42 4.68 10.65
N GLU A 108 -17.94 3.55 11.12
CA GLU A 108 -19.33 3.14 10.85
C GLU A 108 -20.34 4.19 11.36
N LYS A 109 -20.10 4.73 12.56
CA LYS A 109 -20.92 5.82 13.11
C LYS A 109 -20.84 7.08 12.23
N ILE A 110 -19.64 7.51 11.86
CA ILE A 110 -19.42 8.69 11.01
C ILE A 110 -20.08 8.49 9.64
N GLU A 111 -19.88 7.34 8.99
CA GLU A 111 -20.49 7.03 7.70
C GLU A 111 -22.01 7.11 7.76
N LYS A 112 -22.62 6.60 8.84
CA LYS A 112 -24.07 6.70 9.05
C LYS A 112 -24.54 8.14 9.26
N GLU A 113 -23.80 8.95 10.02
CA GLU A 113 -24.14 10.35 10.28
C GLU A 113 -24.02 11.23 9.04
N GLU A 114 -22.99 11.00 8.22
CA GLU A 114 -22.74 11.73 6.98
C GLU A 114 -23.49 11.16 5.76
N GLY A 115 -24.17 10.02 5.92
CA GLY A 115 -24.90 9.35 4.84
C GLY A 115 -23.99 8.71 3.78
N PHE A 116 -22.76 8.33 4.15
CA PHE A 116 -21.85 7.59 3.28
C PHE A 116 -22.27 6.13 3.16
N GLU A 117 -21.80 5.47 2.09
CA GLU A 117 -21.97 4.02 1.95
C GLU A 117 -21.20 3.28 3.06
N ASP A 118 -21.80 2.20 3.57
CA ASP A 118 -21.20 1.35 4.59
C ASP A 118 -19.80 0.89 4.16
N LYS A 119 -18.84 1.05 5.05
CA LYS A 119 -17.43 0.68 4.84
C LYS A 119 -16.79 1.40 3.66
N SER A 120 -17.29 2.55 3.24
CA SER A 120 -16.68 3.32 2.15
C SER A 120 -15.30 3.88 2.52
N ILE A 121 -15.04 4.17 3.80
CA ILE A 121 -13.72 4.56 4.31
C ILE A 121 -12.95 3.30 4.73
N LYS A 122 -11.82 3.05 4.06
CA LYS A 122 -10.99 1.86 4.25
C LYS A 122 -9.93 2.07 5.34
N LEU A 123 -9.26 0.98 5.72
CA LEU A 123 -8.15 0.99 6.68
C LEU A 123 -6.88 0.42 6.04
N ILE A 124 -5.74 1.01 6.41
CA ILE A 124 -4.39 0.54 6.08
C ILE A 124 -3.54 0.54 7.36
N PRO A 125 -3.49 -0.57 8.12
CA PRO A 125 -2.59 -0.65 9.27
C PRO A 125 -1.12 -0.60 8.84
N ILE A 126 -0.32 0.06 9.65
CA ILE A 126 1.14 -0.04 9.62
C ILE A 126 1.56 -1.11 10.62
N VAL A 127 2.26 -2.12 10.12
CA VAL A 127 2.95 -3.14 10.93
C VAL A 127 4.39 -2.71 11.12
N GLU A 128 4.72 -2.29 12.32
CA GLU A 128 6.01 -1.65 12.63
C GLU A 128 6.56 -1.99 14.03
N SER A 129 6.11 -3.11 14.57
CA SER A 129 6.63 -3.69 15.81
C SER A 129 6.76 -5.20 15.67
N ALA A 130 7.58 -5.83 16.53
CA ALA A 130 7.72 -7.29 16.56
C ALA A 130 6.35 -7.98 16.79
N TYR A 131 5.51 -7.38 17.66
CA TYR A 131 4.14 -7.84 17.86
C TYR A 131 3.33 -7.80 16.56
N GLY A 132 3.36 -6.67 15.84
CA GLY A 132 2.63 -6.51 14.59
C GLY A 132 3.08 -7.51 13.53
N VAL A 133 4.38 -7.78 13.43
CA VAL A 133 4.92 -8.75 12.47
C VAL A 133 4.42 -10.15 12.77
N GLU A 134 4.45 -10.59 14.02
CA GLU A 134 3.96 -11.93 14.40
C GLU A 134 2.44 -12.07 14.21
N ASN A 135 1.68 -11.00 14.50
CA ASN A 135 0.22 -11.01 14.51
C ASN A 135 -0.44 -10.46 13.22
N VAL A 136 0.32 -10.11 12.19
CA VAL A 136 -0.19 -9.45 10.96
C VAL A 136 -1.43 -10.11 10.35
N TYR A 137 -1.53 -11.45 10.37
CA TYR A 137 -2.71 -12.15 9.86
C TYR A 137 -3.98 -11.87 10.67
N SER A 138 -3.84 -11.83 12.01
CA SER A 138 -4.92 -11.52 12.94
C SER A 138 -5.32 -10.04 12.84
N ILE A 139 -4.33 -9.14 12.74
CA ILE A 139 -4.51 -7.71 12.45
C ILE A 139 -5.37 -7.51 11.19
N ILE A 140 -5.02 -8.15 10.06
CA ILE A 140 -5.83 -8.04 8.83
C ILE A 140 -7.24 -8.60 9.01
N LYS A 141 -7.40 -9.67 9.80
CA LYS A 141 -8.70 -10.32 10.03
C LYS A 141 -9.63 -9.50 10.94
N SER A 142 -9.09 -8.58 11.72
CA SER A 142 -9.85 -7.79 12.71
C SER A 142 -10.93 -6.90 12.08
N SER A 143 -10.76 -6.48 10.81
CA SER A 143 -11.71 -5.61 10.12
C SER A 143 -11.74 -5.87 8.61
N ASP A 144 -12.94 -5.91 8.05
CA ASP A 144 -13.15 -6.02 6.59
C ASP A 144 -12.97 -4.68 5.84
N ARG A 145 -12.69 -3.59 6.57
CA ARG A 145 -12.25 -2.31 5.99
C ARG A 145 -10.80 -2.36 5.49
N ILE A 146 -10.01 -3.36 5.93
CA ILE A 146 -8.58 -3.43 5.63
C ILE A 146 -8.36 -3.81 4.17
N VAL A 147 -7.69 -2.94 3.42
CA VAL A 147 -7.44 -3.13 1.98
C VAL A 147 -5.96 -3.27 1.62
N ALA A 148 -5.07 -2.90 2.54
CA ALA A 148 -3.63 -3.07 2.44
C ALA A 148 -2.99 -3.04 3.83
N VAL A 149 -1.75 -3.52 3.93
CA VAL A 149 -0.88 -3.37 5.11
C VAL A 149 0.42 -2.74 4.67
N LEU A 150 0.92 -1.76 5.42
CA LEU A 150 2.25 -1.17 5.22
C LEU A 150 3.23 -1.74 6.24
N LEU A 151 4.42 -2.14 5.81
CA LEU A 151 5.53 -2.49 6.71
C LEU A 151 6.33 -1.24 7.07
N GLY A 152 6.33 -0.84 8.34
CA GLY A 152 7.16 0.28 8.85
C GLY A 152 8.53 -0.24 9.27
N GLY A 153 9.52 -0.15 8.37
CA GLY A 153 10.83 -0.78 8.58
C GLY A 153 11.71 -0.06 9.61
N GLU A 154 11.68 1.27 9.65
CA GLU A 154 12.47 2.08 10.59
C GLU A 154 12.00 1.82 12.03
N ASP A 155 10.71 2.02 12.30
CA ASP A 155 10.10 1.79 13.61
C ASP A 155 10.20 0.33 14.05
N LEU A 156 10.05 -0.64 13.14
CA LEU A 156 10.27 -2.06 13.46
C LEU A 156 11.70 -2.31 13.97
N THR A 157 12.71 -1.76 13.28
CA THR A 157 14.10 -1.95 13.73
C THR A 157 14.37 -1.27 15.06
N SER A 158 13.74 -0.12 15.30
CA SER A 158 13.78 0.57 16.59
C SER A 158 13.15 -0.26 17.71
N ASP A 159 11.95 -0.80 17.50
CA ASP A 159 11.23 -1.69 18.43
C ASP A 159 12.06 -2.94 18.78
N MET A 160 12.73 -3.52 17.78
CA MET A 160 13.61 -4.68 17.95
C MET A 160 14.99 -4.34 18.55
N GLY A 161 15.34 -3.05 18.70
CA GLY A 161 16.65 -2.62 19.19
C GLY A 161 17.81 -2.92 18.24
N ILE A 162 17.55 -2.97 16.93
CA ILE A 162 18.54 -3.26 15.88
C ILE A 162 18.69 -2.07 14.93
N LYS A 163 19.79 -2.06 14.17
CA LYS A 163 20.09 -0.98 13.24
C LYS A 163 19.47 -1.25 11.87
N ARG A 164 18.75 -0.26 11.31
CA ARG A 164 18.37 -0.26 9.89
C ARG A 164 19.59 -0.11 8.99
N THR A 165 19.68 -0.97 7.98
CA THR A 165 20.76 -0.97 6.98
C THR A 165 20.22 -0.82 5.56
N LYS A 166 21.08 -0.37 4.66
CA LYS A 166 20.76 -0.28 3.23
C LYS A 166 20.52 -1.66 2.59
N GLU A 167 21.16 -2.71 3.11
CA GLU A 167 20.98 -4.08 2.62
C GLU A 167 19.59 -4.63 2.98
N GLY A 168 19.05 -4.26 4.15
CA GLY A 168 17.69 -4.59 4.55
C GLY A 168 17.45 -6.06 4.87
N SER A 169 18.51 -6.83 5.13
CA SER A 169 18.42 -8.22 5.58
C SER A 169 17.71 -8.33 6.94
N GLU A 170 17.81 -7.30 7.78
CA GLU A 170 17.19 -7.26 9.10
C GLU A 170 15.64 -7.22 9.07
N ILE A 171 15.05 -6.76 7.96
CA ILE A 171 13.58 -6.77 7.76
C ILE A 171 13.12 -7.87 6.79
N PHE A 172 13.99 -8.78 6.37
CA PHE A 172 13.68 -9.81 5.38
C PHE A 172 12.53 -10.73 5.85
N TYR A 173 12.57 -11.17 7.10
CA TYR A 173 11.50 -11.97 7.69
C TYR A 173 10.17 -11.19 7.73
N ALA A 174 10.20 -9.95 8.20
CA ALA A 174 9.02 -9.10 8.27
C ALA A 174 8.37 -8.90 6.89
N ARG A 175 9.18 -8.67 5.84
CA ARG A 175 8.70 -8.58 4.46
C ARG A 175 7.95 -9.83 4.02
N ASN A 176 8.54 -11.01 4.23
CA ASN A 176 7.91 -12.29 3.89
C ASN A 176 6.63 -12.52 4.69
N ARG A 177 6.67 -12.28 6.00
CA ARG A 177 5.55 -12.51 6.92
C ARG A 177 4.34 -11.64 6.55
N VAL A 178 4.56 -10.35 6.28
CA VAL A 178 3.53 -9.41 5.82
C VAL A 178 2.99 -9.82 4.45
N ALA A 179 3.87 -10.10 3.48
CA ALA A 179 3.44 -10.49 2.14
C ALA A 179 2.55 -11.74 2.15
N VAL A 180 2.95 -12.80 2.87
CA VAL A 180 2.17 -14.04 2.99
C VAL A 180 0.80 -13.79 3.63
N ALA A 181 0.76 -13.03 4.73
CA ALA A 181 -0.51 -12.73 5.40
C ALA A 181 -1.45 -11.90 4.52
N CYS A 182 -0.92 -10.89 3.83
CA CYS A 182 -1.69 -10.07 2.90
C CYS A 182 -2.25 -10.91 1.74
N LYS A 183 -1.45 -11.83 1.18
CA LYS A 183 -1.93 -12.73 0.12
C LYS A 183 -3.00 -13.70 0.62
N ALA A 184 -2.85 -14.25 1.82
CA ALA A 184 -3.87 -15.11 2.44
C ALA A 184 -5.22 -14.40 2.58
N MET A 185 -5.20 -13.10 2.89
CA MET A 185 -6.39 -12.27 3.07
C MET A 185 -6.79 -11.47 1.82
N ARG A 186 -6.05 -11.60 0.71
CA ARG A 186 -6.27 -10.90 -0.56
C ARG A 186 -6.25 -9.36 -0.45
N VAL A 187 -5.41 -8.82 0.43
CA VAL A 187 -5.17 -7.38 0.60
C VAL A 187 -3.80 -6.98 0.02
N GLY A 188 -3.57 -5.67 -0.17
CA GLY A 188 -2.28 -5.15 -0.61
C GLY A 188 -1.18 -5.32 0.45
N ALA A 189 0.04 -5.59 0.02
CA ALA A 189 1.24 -5.59 0.85
C ALA A 189 2.15 -4.45 0.39
N ILE A 190 2.38 -3.46 1.23
CA ILE A 190 3.13 -2.24 0.91
C ILE A 190 4.44 -2.25 1.68
N ASP A 191 5.54 -2.18 0.95
CA ASP A 191 6.88 -2.18 1.53
C ASP A 191 7.26 -0.83 2.14
N THR A 192 8.22 -0.84 3.07
CA THR A 192 8.77 0.33 3.76
C THR A 192 9.34 1.38 2.80
N PRO A 193 9.37 2.68 3.16
CA PRO A 193 10.07 3.68 2.36
C PRO A 193 11.58 3.38 2.26
N PHE A 194 12.18 3.84 1.17
CA PHE A 194 13.63 3.89 1.00
C PHE A 194 14.12 5.31 1.29
N THR A 195 14.96 5.47 2.30
CA THR A 195 15.26 6.78 2.90
C THR A 195 16.31 7.60 2.16
N ASP A 196 17.23 6.95 1.44
CA ASP A 196 18.22 7.66 0.62
C ASP A 196 17.60 8.11 -0.72
N THR A 197 17.16 9.36 -0.76
CA THR A 197 16.45 9.93 -1.92
C THR A 197 17.34 10.22 -3.13
N ASN A 198 18.66 10.07 -3.02
CA ASN A 198 19.59 10.30 -4.12
C ASN A 198 20.09 8.99 -4.76
N ASP A 199 19.82 7.84 -4.12
CA ASP A 199 20.27 6.54 -4.59
C ASP A 199 19.17 5.76 -5.32
N PHE A 200 19.03 6.06 -6.62
CA PHE A 200 18.06 5.41 -7.48
C PHE A 200 18.37 3.93 -7.73
N GLU A 201 19.65 3.55 -7.82
CA GLU A 201 20.04 2.15 -8.01
C GLU A 201 19.74 1.30 -6.77
N GLY A 202 19.99 1.84 -5.57
CA GLY A 202 19.62 1.18 -4.32
C GLY A 202 18.11 1.06 -4.17
N LEU A 203 17.35 2.11 -4.51
CA LEU A 203 15.90 2.07 -4.54
C LEU A 203 15.40 0.95 -5.47
N GLU A 204 15.92 0.86 -6.69
CA GLU A 204 15.51 -0.17 -7.65
C GLU A 204 15.79 -1.57 -7.11
N LYS A 205 17.00 -1.83 -6.59
CA LYS A 205 17.38 -3.14 -6.03
C LYS A 205 16.52 -3.53 -4.83
N ASP A 206 16.29 -2.61 -3.89
CA ASP A 206 15.45 -2.84 -2.71
C ASP A 206 13.98 -3.09 -3.11
N THR A 207 13.46 -2.34 -4.09
CA THR A 207 12.10 -2.51 -4.59
C THR A 207 11.94 -3.84 -5.34
N LEU A 208 12.93 -4.25 -6.14
CA LEU A 208 12.95 -5.55 -6.82
C LEU A 208 12.93 -6.70 -5.82
N LEU A 209 13.74 -6.60 -4.75
CA LEU A 209 13.72 -7.58 -3.66
C LEU A 209 12.34 -7.64 -3.02
N ALA A 210 11.75 -6.50 -2.63
CA ALA A 210 10.42 -6.47 -2.02
C ALA A 210 9.34 -7.08 -2.94
N LYS A 211 9.33 -6.72 -4.23
CA LYS A 211 8.44 -7.31 -5.24
C LYS A 211 8.61 -8.83 -5.33
N SER A 212 9.85 -9.33 -5.31
CA SER A 212 10.14 -10.76 -5.40
C SER A 212 9.62 -11.56 -4.19
N LEU A 213 9.50 -10.91 -3.03
CA LEU A 213 8.94 -11.51 -1.80
C LEU A 213 7.40 -11.46 -1.76
N GLY A 214 6.77 -10.85 -2.75
CA GLY A 214 5.31 -10.78 -2.87
C GLY A 214 4.68 -9.47 -2.37
N MET A 215 5.49 -8.46 -2.04
CA MET A 215 4.99 -7.09 -1.87
C MET A 215 4.37 -6.60 -3.18
N THR A 216 3.34 -5.78 -3.06
CA THR A 216 2.54 -5.26 -4.19
C THR A 216 2.74 -3.79 -4.46
N GLY A 217 3.46 -3.10 -3.57
CA GLY A 217 3.73 -1.69 -3.65
C GLY A 217 4.83 -1.28 -2.66
N LYS A 218 5.22 -0.02 -2.72
CA LYS A 218 6.23 0.54 -1.82
C LYS A 218 5.84 1.96 -1.41
N ALA A 219 6.05 2.28 -0.15
CA ALA A 219 5.93 3.65 0.31
C ALA A 219 7.07 4.51 -0.25
N SER A 220 6.80 5.78 -0.51
CA SER A 220 7.76 6.75 -1.00
C SER A 220 7.72 7.99 -0.14
N ILE A 221 8.87 8.65 0.01
CA ILE A 221 9.02 9.90 0.76
C ILE A 221 9.46 11.06 -0.15
N ASN A 222 9.62 10.81 -1.45
CA ASN A 222 10.04 11.81 -2.41
C ASN A 222 9.45 11.51 -3.79
N PRO A 223 8.82 12.49 -4.47
CA PRO A 223 8.22 12.27 -5.79
C PRO A 223 9.18 11.69 -6.83
N ARG A 224 10.48 11.97 -6.72
CA ARG A 224 11.49 11.43 -7.65
C ARG A 224 11.61 9.90 -7.62
N GLN A 225 11.11 9.24 -6.56
CA GLN A 225 11.14 7.78 -6.44
C GLN A 225 10.00 7.10 -7.20
N ILE A 226 8.95 7.85 -7.58
CA ILE A 226 7.70 7.28 -8.13
C ILE A 226 7.98 6.48 -9.41
N ASP A 227 8.68 7.09 -10.37
CA ASP A 227 8.96 6.45 -11.66
C ASP A 227 9.75 5.15 -11.51
N THR A 228 10.79 5.14 -10.67
CA THR A 228 11.59 3.94 -10.38
C THR A 228 10.73 2.85 -9.76
N ILE A 229 9.88 3.17 -8.78
CA ILE A 229 9.00 2.20 -8.14
C ILE A 229 7.96 1.67 -9.14
N HIS A 230 7.36 2.54 -9.96
CA HIS A 230 6.36 2.15 -10.97
C HIS A 230 6.95 1.23 -12.01
N GLN A 231 8.16 1.52 -12.49
CA GLN A 231 8.88 0.67 -13.44
C GLN A 231 9.13 -0.72 -12.88
N VAL A 232 9.56 -0.82 -11.61
CA VAL A 232 9.78 -2.11 -10.96
C VAL A 232 8.48 -2.91 -10.81
N TYR A 233 7.38 -2.26 -10.43
CA TYR A 233 6.09 -2.96 -10.27
C TYR A 233 5.32 -3.20 -11.58
N ALA A 234 5.73 -2.58 -12.68
CA ALA A 234 5.19 -2.88 -14.01
C ALA A 234 5.74 -4.21 -14.56
N PRO A 235 4.94 -4.97 -15.32
CA PRO A 235 5.47 -6.05 -16.15
C PRO A 235 6.38 -5.53 -17.26
N THR A 236 7.49 -6.21 -17.49
CA THR A 236 8.38 -5.95 -18.62
C THR A 236 7.74 -6.41 -19.93
N LYS A 237 8.15 -5.81 -21.06
CA LYS A 237 7.68 -6.24 -22.40
C LYS A 237 7.87 -7.74 -22.64
N ALA A 238 8.98 -8.31 -22.16
CA ALA A 238 9.26 -9.75 -22.28
C ALA A 238 8.26 -10.60 -21.48
N GLU A 239 7.94 -10.19 -20.25
CA GLU A 239 6.93 -10.87 -19.42
C GLU A 239 5.54 -10.79 -20.05
N ILE A 240 5.18 -9.65 -20.65
CA ILE A 240 3.89 -9.47 -21.34
C ILE A 240 3.79 -10.40 -22.55
N ILE A 241 4.80 -10.41 -23.41
CA ILE A 241 4.84 -11.27 -24.61
C ILE A 241 4.77 -12.74 -24.20
N HIS A 242 5.54 -13.14 -23.19
CA HIS A 242 5.51 -14.52 -22.70
C HIS A 242 4.13 -14.89 -22.13
N ALA A 243 3.53 -14.01 -21.31
CA ALA A 243 2.21 -14.23 -20.75
C ALA A 243 1.13 -14.39 -21.82
N GLN A 244 1.16 -13.54 -22.88
CA GLN A 244 0.21 -13.64 -23.98
C GLN A 244 0.36 -14.98 -24.73
N ARG A 245 1.60 -15.40 -25.04
CA ARG A 245 1.88 -16.72 -25.65
C ARG A 245 1.41 -17.89 -24.81
N VAL A 246 1.51 -17.79 -23.47
CA VAL A 246 0.98 -18.81 -22.55
C VAL A 246 -0.53 -18.91 -22.66
N LEU A 247 -1.25 -17.78 -22.74
CA LEU A 247 -2.71 -17.78 -22.88
C LEU A 247 -3.16 -18.30 -24.24
N ASP A 248 -2.48 -17.90 -25.33
CA ASP A 248 -2.79 -18.40 -26.67
C ASP A 248 -2.58 -19.92 -26.77
N ALA A 249 -1.50 -20.44 -26.18
CA ALA A 249 -1.22 -21.87 -26.14
C ALA A 249 -2.17 -22.64 -25.21
N MET A 250 -2.68 -22.01 -24.16
CA MET A 250 -3.74 -22.56 -23.31
C MET A 250 -5.04 -22.74 -24.09
N GLU A 251 -5.47 -21.75 -24.86
CA GLU A 251 -6.69 -21.86 -25.68
C GLU A 251 -6.60 -22.99 -26.70
N GLU A 252 -5.43 -23.21 -27.31
CA GLU A 252 -5.22 -24.33 -28.23
C GLU A 252 -5.25 -25.68 -27.49
N ALA A 253 -4.57 -25.78 -26.34
CA ALA A 253 -4.58 -26.99 -25.53
C ALA A 253 -5.99 -27.36 -25.02
N GLU A 254 -6.81 -26.36 -24.66
CA GLU A 254 -8.21 -26.56 -24.26
C GLU A 254 -9.06 -27.12 -25.41
N ARG A 255 -8.86 -26.64 -26.65
CA ARG A 255 -9.53 -27.19 -27.85
C ARG A 255 -9.15 -28.66 -28.11
N GLU A 256 -7.92 -29.02 -27.80
CA GLU A 256 -7.41 -30.40 -27.90
C GLU A 256 -7.75 -31.28 -26.68
N GLY A 257 -8.43 -30.73 -25.66
CA GLY A 257 -8.79 -31.44 -24.43
C GLY A 257 -7.61 -31.75 -23.51
N LYS A 258 -6.51 -31.00 -23.60
CA LYS A 258 -5.29 -31.18 -22.79
C LYS A 258 -5.27 -30.22 -21.60
N GLY A 259 -5.08 -30.75 -20.39
CA GLY A 259 -4.95 -29.94 -19.16
C GLY A 259 -3.53 -29.39 -18.90
N VAL A 260 -2.52 -29.89 -19.62
CA VAL A 260 -1.10 -29.49 -19.52
C VAL A 260 -0.53 -29.48 -20.93
N PHE A 261 0.31 -28.49 -21.23
CA PHE A 261 0.99 -28.37 -22.52
C PHE A 261 2.44 -27.93 -22.36
N SER A 262 3.21 -27.94 -23.46
CA SER A 262 4.60 -27.48 -23.47
C SER A 262 4.71 -26.20 -24.28
N LEU A 263 5.41 -25.19 -23.73
CA LEU A 263 5.77 -23.96 -24.41
C LEU A 263 7.26 -23.70 -24.21
N ASP A 264 8.00 -23.49 -25.29
CA ASP A 264 9.46 -23.32 -25.27
C ASP A 264 10.21 -24.44 -24.50
N GLY A 265 9.70 -25.67 -24.59
CA GLY A 265 10.26 -26.85 -23.93
C GLY A 265 9.97 -26.94 -22.43
N LYS A 266 9.15 -26.04 -21.86
CA LYS A 266 8.74 -26.05 -20.45
C LYS A 266 7.29 -26.47 -20.32
N MET A 267 7.01 -27.28 -19.30
CA MET A 267 5.66 -27.66 -18.92
C MET A 267 4.89 -26.41 -18.44
N VAL A 268 3.69 -26.23 -18.96
CA VAL A 268 2.75 -25.18 -18.58
C VAL A 268 1.55 -25.83 -17.89
N ASP A 269 1.39 -25.50 -16.61
CA ASP A 269 0.32 -25.95 -15.74
C ASP A 269 -0.49 -24.77 -15.18
N ALA A 270 -1.49 -25.06 -14.34
CA ALA A 270 -2.38 -24.03 -13.79
C ALA A 270 -1.65 -22.86 -13.07
N PRO A 271 -0.60 -23.09 -12.25
CA PRO A 271 0.21 -22.00 -11.71
C PRO A 271 0.86 -21.08 -12.75
N VAL A 272 1.41 -21.62 -13.83
CA VAL A 272 2.01 -20.81 -14.91
C VAL A 272 0.92 -20.00 -15.63
N ILE A 273 -0.23 -20.61 -15.92
CA ILE A 273 -1.38 -19.95 -16.53
C ILE A 273 -1.91 -18.82 -15.65
N ASN A 274 -2.08 -19.05 -14.35
CA ASN A 274 -2.60 -18.04 -13.42
C ASN A 274 -1.66 -16.83 -13.32
N ARG A 275 -0.34 -17.05 -13.35
CA ARG A 275 0.65 -15.97 -13.43
C ARG A 275 0.53 -15.19 -14.74
N ALA A 276 0.39 -15.88 -15.87
CA ALA A 276 0.19 -15.23 -17.17
C ALA A 276 -1.09 -14.37 -17.20
N LYS A 277 -2.21 -14.89 -16.69
CA LYS A 277 -3.48 -14.13 -16.54
C LYS A 277 -3.27 -12.86 -15.71
N THR A 278 -2.62 -13.00 -14.55
CA THR A 278 -2.32 -11.87 -13.65
C THR A 278 -1.45 -10.81 -14.36
N THR A 279 -0.42 -11.23 -15.09
CA THR A 279 0.46 -10.33 -15.86
C THR A 279 -0.31 -9.57 -16.94
N VAL A 280 -1.16 -10.25 -17.71
CA VAL A 280 -1.95 -9.62 -18.78
C VAL A 280 -3.00 -8.66 -18.21
N GLU A 281 -3.70 -9.04 -17.14
CA GLU A 281 -4.66 -8.18 -16.45
C GLU A 281 -4.00 -6.91 -15.91
N LEU A 282 -2.84 -7.04 -15.27
CA LEU A 282 -2.07 -5.89 -14.80
C LEU A 282 -1.62 -5.01 -15.96
N SER A 283 -1.16 -5.60 -17.07
CA SER A 283 -0.69 -4.84 -18.24
C SER A 283 -1.80 -4.02 -18.89
N LYS A 284 -3.00 -4.58 -19.04
CA LYS A 284 -4.19 -3.86 -19.52
C LYS A 284 -4.54 -2.68 -18.60
N LYS A 285 -4.50 -2.92 -17.28
CA LYS A 285 -4.81 -1.89 -16.29
C LYS A 285 -3.79 -0.74 -16.29
N LEU A 286 -2.55 -1.03 -16.66
CA LEU A 286 -1.48 -0.05 -16.83
C LEU A 286 -1.45 0.60 -18.22
N GLY A 287 -2.33 0.21 -19.15
CA GLY A 287 -2.34 0.72 -20.52
C GLY A 287 -1.10 0.31 -21.34
N LEU A 288 -0.46 -0.81 -20.97
CA LEU A 288 0.71 -1.34 -21.69
C LEU A 288 0.33 -2.19 -22.90
N ILE A 289 -0.92 -2.69 -22.92
CA ILE A 289 -1.57 -3.46 -23.99
C ILE A 289 -3.07 -3.14 -24.02
#